data_AF-A0A2P2KGV9-F1
#
_entry.id   AF-A0A2P2KGV9-F1
#
_cell.length_a   1.000
_cell.length_b   1.000
_cell.length_c   1.000
_cell.angle_alpha   90.00
_cell.angle_beta   90.00
_cell.angle_gamma   90.00
#
_symmetry.space_group_name_H-M   'P 1'
#
loop_
_entity.id
_entity.type
_entity.pdbx_description
1 polymer ?
#
loop_
_entity_poly.entity_id
_entity_poly.type
_entity_poly.pdbx_seq_one_letter_code
_entity_poly.pdbx_strand_id
1 'polypeptide(L)'
;MVWALFPADPLSGEDKYYIFTKGTYKVGRKGCEVIIDKDKGVSRIHAEIVIDEITPLSDLQTTSSLFSSVRIRDCSKYGTFINRNVGLKEKVHEFPKKETNLKDGDLVSFGTGNATYRFCFVPLIFYLYCSESFQGNHPLQDKASSIGARITYYLSEDCTHVLVDQLLPLKEGLLEAIIAKKPIVLKSWVELLAGKGIAPNFPGWESYAPTLIIEGVSVKVADPRTREICLKGYTCLLKSAQMKGKGVLDRLICH
;
A
#
# COMPACT_ATOMS: atom_id res chain seq x y z
N MET A 1 -2.89 -4.75 3.31
CA MET A 1 -3.82 -3.64 3.13
C MET A 1 -3.48 -2.59 4.14
N VAL A 2 -3.58 -1.33 3.79
CA VAL A 2 -3.22 -0.27 4.72
C VAL A 2 -4.31 0.76 4.62
N TRP A 3 -4.84 1.19 5.76
CA TRP A 3 -5.76 2.31 5.80
C TRP A 3 -4.95 3.59 5.68
N ALA A 4 -5.43 4.57 4.93
CA ALA A 4 -4.71 5.79 4.69
C ALA A 4 -5.60 7.02 4.84
N LEU A 5 -4.99 8.12 5.26
CA LEU A 5 -5.57 9.45 5.23
C LEU A 5 -4.78 10.27 4.21
N PHE A 6 -5.45 10.68 3.15
CA PHE A 6 -4.88 11.58 2.14
C PHE A 6 -5.52 12.97 2.29
N PRO A 7 -4.74 14.05 2.41
CA PRO A 7 -5.31 15.40 2.38
C PRO A 7 -6.19 15.58 1.14
N ALA A 8 -7.41 16.07 1.34
CA ALA A 8 -8.35 16.28 0.24
C ALA A 8 -7.86 17.41 -0.69
N ASP A 9 -7.21 18.43 -0.13
CA ASP A 9 -6.47 19.43 -0.87
C ASP A 9 -4.96 19.11 -0.83
N PRO A 10 -4.34 18.71 -1.96
CA PRO A 10 -2.92 18.41 -2.02
C PRO A 10 -2.03 19.66 -1.81
N LEU A 11 -2.58 20.87 -1.90
CA LEU A 11 -1.85 22.13 -1.70
C LEU A 11 -1.89 22.62 -0.25
N SER A 12 -2.67 21.97 0.62
CA SER A 12 -2.72 22.28 2.06
C SER A 12 -1.36 22.13 2.76
N GLY A 13 -0.45 21.36 2.14
CA GLY A 13 0.83 20.96 2.70
C GLY A 13 0.71 20.02 3.89
N GLU A 14 -0.49 19.51 4.18
CA GLU A 14 -0.70 18.49 5.21
C GLU A 14 -0.06 17.16 4.80
N ASP A 15 0.40 16.39 5.79
CA ASP A 15 0.99 15.08 5.55
C ASP A 15 -0.10 14.03 5.23
N LYS A 16 0.29 13.00 4.49
CA LYS A 16 -0.50 11.78 4.36
C LYS A 16 -0.29 10.94 5.61
N TYR A 17 -1.14 9.95 5.86
CA TYR A 17 -0.91 8.98 6.93
C TYR A 17 -1.31 7.59 6.48
N TYR A 18 -0.55 6.59 6.91
CA TYR A 18 -0.75 5.18 6.58
C TYR A 18 -0.77 4.38 7.88
N ILE A 19 -1.82 3.59 8.09
CA ILE A 19 -2.08 2.84 9.30
C ILE A 19 -2.03 1.34 8.98
N PHE A 20 -1.05 0.67 9.58
CA PHE A 20 -0.66 -0.71 9.26
C PHE A 20 -1.16 -1.73 10.29
N THR A 21 -1.47 -1.29 11.51
CA THR A 21 -1.89 -2.19 12.60
C THR A 21 -3.26 -1.82 13.17
N LYS A 22 -3.94 -2.79 13.78
CA LYS A 22 -5.11 -2.52 14.62
C LYS A 22 -4.72 -1.65 15.81
N GLY A 23 -5.65 -0.86 16.33
CA GLY A 23 -5.37 0.05 17.44
C GLY A 23 -6.22 1.32 17.40
N THR A 24 -5.93 2.23 18.32
CA THR A 24 -6.57 3.55 18.40
C THR A 24 -5.54 4.62 18.09
N TYR A 25 -5.82 5.44 17.08
CA TYR A 25 -4.94 6.49 16.58
C TYR A 25 -5.59 7.84 16.84
N LYS A 26 -4.91 8.71 17.57
CA LYS A 26 -5.42 10.05 17.85
C LYS A 26 -5.14 10.96 16.67
N VAL A 27 -6.12 11.79 16.37
CA VAL A 27 -6.05 12.86 15.37
C VAL A 27 -6.16 14.19 16.09
N GLY A 28 -5.25 15.11 15.83
CA GLY A 28 -5.31 16.43 16.44
C GLY A 28 -4.07 17.27 16.20
N ARG A 29 -4.06 18.47 16.79
CA ARG A 29 -3.01 19.47 16.57
C ARG A 29 -1.72 19.19 17.34
N LYS A 30 -1.75 18.40 18.42
CA LYS A 30 -0.55 18.14 19.23
C LYS A 30 -0.65 16.85 20.04
N GLY A 31 0.42 16.06 20.03
CA GLY A 31 0.51 14.83 20.82
C GLY A 31 -0.39 13.72 20.28
N CYS A 32 -0.54 13.66 18.96
CA CYS A 32 -1.38 12.73 18.23
C CYS A 32 -0.52 12.01 17.18
N GLU A 33 -0.93 10.80 16.81
CA GLU A 33 -0.29 10.04 15.74
C GLU A 33 -0.57 10.66 14.36
N VAL A 34 -1.77 11.20 14.17
CA VAL A 34 -2.14 12.02 13.02
C VAL A 34 -2.13 13.48 13.47
N ILE A 35 -1.13 14.23 13.01
CA ILE A 35 -0.91 15.63 13.37
C ILE A 35 -1.51 16.54 12.30
N ILE A 36 -2.41 17.43 12.73
CA ILE A 36 -3.01 18.47 11.89
C ILE A 36 -2.84 19.80 12.63
N ASP A 37 -1.71 20.47 12.42
CA ASP A 37 -1.31 21.62 13.23
C ASP A 37 -1.48 22.99 12.56
N LYS A 38 -1.77 23.00 11.26
CA LYS A 38 -1.98 24.22 10.47
C LYS A 38 -3.37 24.80 10.65
N ASP A 39 -4.35 23.96 10.99
CA ASP A 39 -5.73 24.38 11.20
C ASP A 39 -6.03 24.65 12.68
N LYS A 40 -6.32 25.92 13.02
CA LYS A 40 -6.64 26.35 14.38
C LYS A 40 -8.00 25.84 14.88
N GLY A 41 -8.88 25.42 13.99
CA GLY A 41 -10.16 24.77 14.30
C GLY A 41 -10.00 23.35 14.82
N VAL A 42 -8.81 22.75 14.67
CA VAL A 42 -8.50 21.41 15.17
C VAL A 42 -8.10 21.46 16.64
N SER A 43 -8.68 20.54 17.42
CA SER A 43 -8.43 20.39 18.86
C SER A 43 -7.07 19.75 19.09
N ARG A 44 -6.51 19.86 20.30
CA ARG A 44 -5.25 19.15 20.63
C ARG A 44 -5.38 17.64 20.41
N ILE A 45 -6.46 17.05 20.94
CA ILE A 45 -6.98 15.73 20.60
C ILE A 45 -8.38 15.98 20.05
N HIS A 46 -8.59 15.70 18.78
CA HIS A 46 -9.82 16.05 18.05
C HIS A 46 -10.68 14.82 17.80
N ALA A 47 -10.07 13.74 17.32
CA ALA A 47 -10.76 12.48 17.08
C ALA A 47 -9.87 11.29 17.41
N GLU A 48 -10.48 10.12 17.52
CA GLU A 48 -9.82 8.83 17.61
C GLU A 48 -10.30 7.95 16.46
N ILE A 49 -9.37 7.46 15.63
CA ILE A 49 -9.65 6.43 14.63
C ILE A 49 -9.34 5.08 15.29
N VAL A 50 -10.34 4.21 15.36
CA VAL A 50 -10.24 2.90 16.00
C VAL A 50 -10.34 1.83 14.93
N ILE A 51 -9.30 1.01 14.80
CA ILE A 51 -9.26 -0.15 13.92
C ILE A 51 -9.32 -1.38 14.83
N ASP A 52 -10.46 -2.05 14.84
CA ASP A 52 -10.71 -3.21 15.70
C ASP A 52 -10.00 -4.46 15.16
N GLU A 53 -10.04 -4.64 13.84
CA GLU A 53 -9.47 -5.79 13.15
C GLU A 53 -8.87 -5.41 11.80
N ILE A 54 -7.80 -6.12 11.42
CA ILE A 54 -7.26 -6.09 10.06
C ILE A 54 -7.66 -7.42 9.41
N THR A 55 -8.73 -7.39 8.64
CA THR A 55 -9.22 -8.56 7.91
C THR A 55 -8.33 -8.81 6.70
N PRO A 56 -7.75 -9.99 6.46
CA PRO A 56 -6.96 -10.27 5.25
C PRO A 56 -7.77 -10.10 3.96
N LEU A 57 -7.11 -9.69 2.86
CA LEU A 57 -7.80 -9.47 1.56
C LEU A 57 -8.45 -10.75 1.00
N SER A 58 -7.98 -11.93 1.41
CA SER A 58 -8.53 -13.23 1.00
C SER A 58 -9.98 -13.44 1.47
N ASP A 59 -10.36 -12.80 2.57
CA ASP A 59 -11.62 -13.05 3.27
C ASP A 59 -12.71 -12.02 2.87
N LEU A 60 -12.37 -11.13 1.92
CA LEU A 60 -13.19 -10.00 1.49
C LEU A 60 -14.23 -10.32 0.41
N GLN A 61 -14.84 -11.51 0.47
CA GLN A 61 -15.95 -11.83 -0.42
C GLN A 61 -17.14 -10.88 -0.27
N THR A 62 -17.17 -10.04 0.78
CA THR A 62 -18.15 -8.99 0.98
C THR A 62 -17.48 -7.70 1.44
N THR A 63 -17.57 -6.62 0.66
CA THR A 63 -17.03 -5.28 1.01
C THR A 63 -17.61 -4.70 2.30
N SER A 64 -18.77 -5.21 2.74
CA SER A 64 -19.48 -4.78 3.95
C SER A 64 -18.70 -5.00 5.25
N SER A 65 -17.88 -6.05 5.36
CA SER A 65 -17.17 -6.41 6.60
C SER A 65 -16.02 -5.46 6.92
N LEU A 66 -15.33 -4.93 5.90
CA LEU A 66 -14.26 -3.93 6.06
C LEU A 66 -14.77 -2.64 6.72
N PHE A 67 -16.01 -2.27 6.43
CA PHE A 67 -16.58 -1.00 6.90
C PHE A 67 -16.98 -1.05 8.37
N SER A 68 -17.18 -2.24 8.94
CA SER A 68 -17.50 -2.38 10.37
C SER A 68 -16.28 -2.45 11.27
N SER A 69 -15.07 -2.62 10.73
CA SER A 69 -13.84 -2.77 11.52
C SER A 69 -13.11 -1.46 11.80
N VAL A 70 -13.52 -0.36 11.15
CA VAL A 70 -12.94 0.97 11.37
C VAL A 70 -14.00 1.95 11.83
N ARG A 71 -13.75 2.56 13.00
CA ARG A 71 -14.61 3.55 13.63
C ARG A 71 -13.87 4.87 13.82
N ILE A 72 -14.63 5.96 13.87
CA ILE A 72 -14.13 7.27 14.27
C ILE A 72 -14.97 7.81 15.41
N ARG A 73 -14.28 8.28 16.46
CA ARG A 73 -14.89 8.92 17.62
C ARG A 73 -14.50 10.38 17.68
N ASP A 74 -15.48 11.25 17.87
CA ASP A 74 -15.25 12.68 18.04
C ASP A 74 -15.00 13.04 19.51
N CYS A 75 -13.85 13.67 19.76
CA CYS A 75 -13.42 14.16 21.07
C CYS A 75 -13.31 15.70 21.10
N SER A 76 -13.78 16.37 20.04
CA SER A 76 -13.46 17.76 19.76
C SER A 76 -14.48 18.77 20.30
N LYS A 77 -14.11 20.06 20.21
CA LYS A 77 -15.00 21.18 20.54
C LYS A 77 -15.96 21.51 19.39
N TYR A 78 -15.47 21.44 18.15
CA TYR A 78 -16.18 21.93 16.96
C TYR A 78 -16.83 20.82 16.13
N GLY A 79 -16.54 19.56 16.46
CA GLY A 79 -17.05 18.37 15.78
C GLY A 79 -16.13 17.86 14.69
N THR A 80 -16.21 16.55 14.48
CA THR A 80 -15.70 15.83 13.32
C THR A 80 -16.86 15.56 12.37
N PHE A 81 -16.62 15.66 11.07
CA PHE A 81 -17.65 15.54 10.05
C PHE A 81 -17.26 14.54 8.97
N ILE A 82 -18.20 13.69 8.56
CA ILE A 82 -18.02 12.74 7.46
C ILE A 82 -18.93 13.15 6.30
N ASN A 83 -18.35 13.28 5.12
CA ASN A 83 -19.05 13.58 3.88
C ASN A 83 -18.99 12.35 2.99
N ARG A 84 -20.12 11.61 2.92
CA ARG A 84 -20.25 10.38 2.13
C ARG A 84 -20.90 10.60 0.77
N ASN A 85 -21.78 11.61 0.66
CA ASN A 85 -22.56 11.93 -0.54
C ASN A 85 -22.61 13.44 -0.74
N VAL A 86 -22.75 13.89 -1.98
CA VAL A 86 -22.86 15.33 -2.32
C VAL A 86 -23.97 15.99 -1.48
N GLY A 87 -23.56 16.85 -0.55
CA GLY A 87 -24.47 17.64 0.30
C GLY A 87 -24.82 17.03 1.66
N LEU A 88 -24.52 15.76 1.94
CA LEU A 88 -24.79 15.14 3.25
C LEU A 88 -23.51 15.12 4.10
N LYS A 89 -23.43 16.06 5.03
CA LYS A 89 -22.35 16.18 6.01
C LYS A 89 -22.84 15.68 7.37
N GLU A 90 -22.45 14.47 7.73
CA GLU A 90 -22.81 13.84 9.00
C GLU A 90 -21.85 14.34 10.10
N LYS A 91 -22.39 14.89 11.20
CA LYS A 91 -21.57 15.31 12.34
C LYS A 91 -21.43 14.14 13.32
N VAL A 92 -20.21 13.63 13.45
CA VAL A 92 -19.90 12.45 14.31
C VAL A 92 -20.36 12.66 15.76
N HIS A 93 -20.30 13.90 16.25
CA HIS A 93 -20.74 14.26 17.60
C HIS A 93 -22.23 13.99 17.89
N GLU A 94 -23.06 13.89 16.85
CA GLU A 94 -24.51 13.68 16.97
C GLU A 94 -24.89 12.20 17.02
N PHE A 95 -23.94 11.30 16.71
CA PHE A 95 -24.15 9.86 16.84
C PHE A 95 -24.09 9.39 18.31
N PRO A 96 -24.72 8.26 18.65
CA PRO A 96 -24.53 7.61 19.93
C PRO A 96 -23.04 7.40 20.25
N LYS A 97 -22.63 7.70 21.49
CA LYS A 97 -21.23 7.66 21.94
C LYS A 97 -20.27 8.56 21.14
N LYS A 98 -20.80 9.48 20.32
CA LYS A 98 -20.04 10.37 19.43
C LYS A 98 -19.12 9.58 18.50
N GLU A 99 -19.62 8.46 17.98
CA GLU A 99 -18.83 7.52 17.20
C GLU A 99 -19.65 6.91 16.06
N THR A 100 -18.98 6.64 14.93
CA THR A 100 -19.60 5.97 13.77
C THR A 100 -18.52 5.24 12.95
N ASN A 101 -18.94 4.43 11.98
CA ASN A 101 -18.04 3.68 11.10
C ASN A 101 -17.45 4.57 9.99
N LEU A 102 -16.19 4.35 9.64
CA LEU A 102 -15.55 4.91 8.46
C LEU A 102 -15.58 3.92 7.29
N LYS A 103 -15.80 4.43 6.09
CA LYS A 103 -15.77 3.65 4.86
C LYS A 103 -14.66 4.10 3.93
N ASP A 104 -14.21 3.18 3.08
CA ASP A 104 -13.31 3.51 1.99
C ASP A 104 -13.91 4.63 1.12
N GLY A 105 -13.12 5.67 0.89
CA GLY A 105 -13.49 6.86 0.13
C GLY A 105 -14.12 7.98 0.95
N ASP A 106 -14.49 7.77 2.21
CA ASP A 106 -15.12 8.79 3.07
C ASP A 106 -14.22 10.04 3.18
N LEU A 107 -14.83 11.23 3.05
CA LEU A 107 -14.16 12.49 3.32
C LEU A 107 -14.43 12.90 4.77
N VAL A 108 -13.37 13.04 5.56
CA VAL A 108 -13.44 13.36 6.99
C VAL A 108 -12.84 14.75 7.22
N SER A 109 -13.63 15.66 7.78
CA SER A 109 -13.20 17.00 8.17
C SER A 109 -13.10 17.14 9.68
N PHE A 110 -12.01 17.75 10.15
CA PHE A 110 -11.74 17.96 11.57
C PHE A 110 -11.93 19.44 11.90
N GLY A 111 -13.02 19.77 12.61
CA GLY A 111 -13.36 21.14 12.99
C GLY A 111 -14.02 21.94 11.87
N THR A 112 -13.86 23.27 11.92
CA THR A 112 -14.56 24.22 11.03
C THR A 112 -13.71 24.75 9.89
N GLY A 113 -12.42 24.42 9.85
CA GLY A 113 -11.50 24.92 8.83
C GLY A 113 -11.38 23.99 7.63
N ASN A 114 -10.18 23.89 7.08
CA ASN A 114 -9.86 23.19 5.84
C ASN A 114 -9.20 21.82 6.06
N ALA A 115 -9.02 21.39 7.31
CA ALA A 115 -8.49 20.09 7.68
C ALA A 115 -9.42 18.94 7.24
N THR A 116 -9.33 18.54 5.97
CA THR A 116 -10.15 17.48 5.37
C THR A 116 -9.26 16.43 4.73
N TYR A 117 -9.56 15.17 5.04
CA TYR A 117 -8.84 14.01 4.56
C TYR A 117 -9.79 13.03 3.89
N ARG A 118 -9.35 12.41 2.80
CA ARG A 118 -9.95 11.20 2.28
C ARG A 118 -9.41 10.00 3.05
N PHE A 119 -10.30 9.28 3.70
CA PHE A 119 -10.00 7.98 4.27
C PHE A 119 -10.06 6.92 3.16
N CYS A 120 -8.98 6.21 2.94
CA CYS A 120 -8.82 5.30 1.81
C CYS A 120 -8.28 3.95 2.24
N PHE A 121 -8.73 2.95 1.53
CA PHE A 121 -8.16 1.62 1.49
C PHE A 121 -7.03 1.56 0.46
N VAL A 122 -5.83 1.12 0.87
CA VAL A 122 -4.70 0.89 -0.03
C VAL A 122 -4.43 -0.61 -0.13
N PRO A 123 -4.75 -1.27 -1.27
CA PRO A 123 -4.50 -2.69 -1.44
C PRO A 123 -3.00 -2.97 -1.49
N LEU A 124 -2.59 -4.06 -0.84
CA LEU A 124 -1.25 -4.63 -0.95
C LEU A 124 -1.39 -6.11 -1.29
N ILE A 125 -1.12 -6.42 -2.56
CA ILE A 125 -1.14 -7.77 -3.10
C ILE A 125 0.28 -8.08 -3.57
N PHE A 126 0.88 -9.10 -3.01
CA PHE A 126 2.27 -9.48 -3.18
C PHE A 126 2.37 -10.78 -3.95
N TYR A 127 3.00 -10.75 -5.11
CA TYR A 127 3.43 -11.99 -5.76
C TYR A 127 4.72 -12.47 -5.11
N LEU A 128 4.68 -13.60 -4.40
CA LEU A 128 5.86 -14.20 -3.80
C LEU A 128 6.55 -15.11 -4.80
N TYR A 129 7.69 -14.65 -5.31
CA TYR A 129 8.54 -15.40 -6.22
C TYR A 129 9.72 -16.00 -5.43
N CYS A 130 9.73 -17.32 -5.27
CA CYS A 130 10.72 -18.06 -4.47
C CYS A 130 11.27 -19.25 -5.27
N SER A 131 12.55 -19.57 -5.10
CA SER A 131 13.17 -20.76 -5.69
C SER A 131 12.86 -22.06 -4.94
N GLU A 132 12.51 -21.96 -3.66
CA GLU A 132 12.21 -23.10 -2.79
C GLU A 132 10.71 -23.36 -2.66
N SER A 133 10.35 -24.58 -2.23
CA SER A 133 8.96 -24.97 -2.05
C SER A 133 8.22 -24.03 -1.09
N PHE A 134 6.94 -23.77 -1.37
CA PHE A 134 6.16 -22.75 -0.66
C PHE A 134 5.91 -23.06 0.84
N GLN A 135 6.25 -24.27 1.31
CA GLN A 135 5.99 -24.73 2.68
C GLN A 135 6.79 -23.98 3.76
N GLY A 136 7.88 -23.27 3.42
CA GLY A 136 8.70 -22.52 4.39
C GLY A 136 8.27 -21.08 4.67
N ASN A 137 7.32 -20.52 3.92
CA ASN A 137 7.03 -19.07 3.94
C ASN A 137 5.89 -18.66 4.88
N HIS A 138 5.44 -19.54 5.79
CA HIS A 138 4.40 -19.23 6.77
C HIS A 138 4.66 -17.94 7.58
N PRO A 139 5.87 -17.68 8.10
CA PRO A 139 6.12 -16.46 8.86
C PRO A 139 5.95 -15.17 8.03
N LEU A 140 6.30 -15.20 6.74
CA LEU A 140 6.10 -14.06 5.85
C LEU A 140 4.62 -13.85 5.54
N GLN A 141 3.89 -14.96 5.34
CA GLN A 141 2.45 -14.90 5.13
C GLN A 141 1.72 -14.35 6.35
N ASP A 142 2.13 -14.73 7.57
CA ASP A 142 1.56 -14.19 8.81
C ASP A 142 1.86 -12.69 8.95
N LYS A 143 3.08 -12.25 8.64
CA LYS A 143 3.45 -10.83 8.63
C LYS A 143 2.68 -10.03 7.58
N ALA A 144 2.47 -10.60 6.39
CA ALA A 144 1.64 -9.96 5.38
C ALA A 144 0.19 -9.86 5.84
N SER A 145 -0.38 -10.94 6.40
CA SER A 145 -1.75 -10.99 6.89
C SER A 145 -1.98 -10.08 8.10
N SER A 146 -0.98 -9.86 8.96
CA SER A 146 -1.11 -8.97 10.13
C SER A 146 -1.30 -7.50 9.75
N ILE A 147 -0.77 -7.11 8.58
CA ILE A 147 -1.07 -5.84 7.91
C ILE A 147 -2.14 -6.04 6.82
N GLY A 148 -2.89 -7.14 6.82
CA GLY A 148 -3.94 -7.52 5.86
C GLY A 148 -3.51 -7.46 4.39
N ALA A 149 -2.22 -7.56 4.10
CA ALA A 149 -1.73 -7.76 2.75
C ALA A 149 -2.00 -9.21 2.35
N ARG A 150 -2.10 -9.45 1.04
CA ARG A 150 -2.30 -10.79 0.49
C ARG A 150 -1.06 -11.22 -0.23
N ILE A 151 -0.60 -12.44 0.05
CA ILE A 151 0.40 -13.12 -0.77
C ILE A 151 -0.31 -14.01 -1.79
N THR A 152 0.17 -13.97 -3.02
CA THR A 152 -0.19 -14.87 -4.11
C THR A 152 1.08 -15.53 -4.68
N TYR A 153 0.91 -16.69 -5.31
CA TYR A 153 1.98 -17.51 -5.87
C TYR A 153 1.98 -17.53 -7.41
N TYR A 154 1.16 -16.68 -8.01
CA TYR A 154 1.14 -16.43 -9.44
C TYR A 154 1.11 -14.91 -9.68
N LEU A 155 1.70 -14.49 -10.79
CA LEU A 155 1.64 -13.09 -11.22
C LEU A 155 0.24 -12.79 -11.77
N SER A 156 -0.35 -11.68 -11.31
CA SER A 156 -1.61 -11.15 -11.84
C SER A 156 -1.55 -9.63 -11.98
N GLU A 157 -2.51 -9.05 -12.69
CA GLU A 157 -2.61 -7.59 -12.84
C GLU A 157 -2.81 -6.88 -11.50
N ASP A 158 -3.55 -7.49 -10.56
CA ASP A 158 -3.80 -6.94 -9.23
C ASP A 158 -2.55 -6.93 -8.33
N CYS A 159 -1.51 -7.69 -8.68
CA CYS A 159 -0.27 -7.70 -7.90
C CYS A 159 0.35 -6.31 -7.86
N THR A 160 0.55 -5.79 -6.66
CA THR A 160 1.13 -4.47 -6.42
C THR A 160 2.65 -4.50 -6.43
N HIS A 161 3.25 -5.57 -5.90
CA HIS A 161 4.69 -5.77 -5.78
C HIS A 161 5.04 -7.26 -5.95
N VAL A 162 6.28 -7.53 -6.32
CA VAL A 162 6.85 -8.88 -6.39
C VAL A 162 7.90 -9.02 -5.30
N LEU A 163 7.73 -10.01 -4.43
CA LEU A 163 8.63 -10.32 -3.33
C LEU A 163 9.64 -11.38 -3.77
N VAL A 164 10.92 -11.10 -3.58
CA VAL A 164 12.04 -12.01 -3.88
C VAL A 164 13.07 -12.05 -2.75
N ASP A 165 13.95 -13.05 -2.80
CA ASP A 165 15.20 -13.06 -2.03
C ASP A 165 16.32 -12.30 -2.74
N GLN A 166 17.36 -11.95 -1.99
CA GLN A 166 18.56 -11.31 -2.51
C GLN A 166 19.41 -12.31 -3.31
N LEU A 167 20.02 -11.86 -4.41
CA LEU A 167 20.84 -12.68 -5.32
C LEU A 167 20.08 -13.85 -5.98
N LEU A 168 18.78 -13.70 -6.20
CA LEU A 168 17.99 -14.71 -6.89
C LEU A 168 18.33 -14.77 -8.40
N PRO A 169 18.48 -15.98 -9.00
CA PRO A 169 18.64 -16.11 -10.44
C PRO A 169 17.42 -15.57 -11.20
N LEU A 170 17.67 -14.76 -12.23
CA LEU A 170 16.62 -14.28 -13.13
C LEU A 170 16.08 -15.46 -13.95
N LYS A 171 14.76 -15.62 -13.92
CA LYS A 171 14.00 -16.65 -14.66
C LYS A 171 12.75 -16.03 -15.29
N GLU A 172 12.08 -16.79 -16.14
CA GLU A 172 10.91 -16.38 -16.92
C GLU A 172 9.84 -15.63 -16.10
N GLY A 173 9.34 -16.21 -15.00
CA GLY A 173 8.30 -15.55 -14.19
C GLY A 173 8.74 -14.21 -13.56
N LEU A 174 10.03 -14.03 -13.29
CA LEU A 174 10.55 -12.75 -12.81
C LEU A 174 10.73 -11.75 -13.96
N LEU A 175 11.08 -12.24 -15.16
CA LEU A 175 11.10 -11.42 -16.38
C LEU A 175 9.70 -10.91 -16.74
N GLU A 176 8.67 -11.76 -16.65
CA GLU A 176 7.27 -11.37 -16.84
C GLU A 176 6.86 -10.25 -15.87
N ALA A 177 7.24 -10.36 -14.60
CA ALA A 177 7.02 -9.31 -13.61
C ALA A 177 7.73 -7.99 -13.96
N ILE A 178 8.96 -8.05 -14.49
CA ILE A 178 9.70 -6.88 -14.97
C ILE A 178 8.95 -6.21 -16.12
N ILE A 179 8.52 -7.00 -17.11
CA ILE A 179 7.78 -6.52 -18.30
C ILE A 179 6.43 -5.91 -17.89
N ALA A 180 5.74 -6.54 -16.92
CA ALA A 180 4.50 -6.03 -16.33
C ALA A 180 4.70 -4.78 -15.44
N LYS A 181 5.90 -4.18 -15.46
CA LYS A 181 6.29 -2.97 -14.72
C LYS A 181 6.06 -3.08 -13.21
N LYS A 182 6.02 -4.30 -12.66
CA LYS A 182 5.83 -4.50 -11.23
C LYS A 182 7.10 -4.09 -10.48
N PRO A 183 6.99 -3.37 -9.36
CA PRO A 183 8.10 -3.20 -8.42
C PRO A 183 8.56 -4.57 -7.92
N ILE A 184 9.87 -4.80 -7.92
CA ILE A 184 10.48 -6.02 -7.39
C ILE A 184 11.23 -5.62 -6.13
N VAL A 185 10.90 -6.28 -5.03
CA VAL A 185 11.29 -5.85 -3.68
C VAL A 185 11.70 -7.05 -2.84
N LEU A 186 12.59 -6.84 -1.89
CA LEU A 186 13.01 -7.88 -0.94
C LEU A 186 11.88 -8.21 0.05
N LYS A 187 11.76 -9.48 0.43
CA LYS A 187 10.80 -9.96 1.46
C LYS A 187 10.90 -9.20 2.79
N SER A 188 12.10 -8.74 3.16
CA SER A 188 12.37 -7.96 4.39
C SER A 188 11.60 -6.63 4.43
N TRP A 189 11.15 -6.11 3.29
CA TRP A 189 10.29 -4.93 3.25
C TRP A 189 8.94 -5.18 3.92
N VAL A 190 8.36 -6.38 3.77
CA VAL A 190 7.10 -6.74 4.43
C VAL A 190 7.27 -6.74 5.95
N GLU A 191 8.43 -7.15 6.45
CA GLU A 191 8.74 -7.14 7.87
C GLU A 191 8.82 -5.72 8.43
N LEU A 192 9.40 -4.79 7.66
CA LEU A 192 9.38 -3.36 7.98
C LEU A 192 7.95 -2.84 8.08
N LEU A 193 7.09 -3.19 7.13
CA LEU A 193 5.68 -2.76 7.13
C LEU A 193 4.93 -3.32 8.34
N ALA A 194 5.12 -4.61 8.65
CA ALA A 194 4.49 -5.28 9.78
C ALA A 194 4.95 -4.76 11.15
N GLY A 195 6.15 -4.19 11.22
CA GLY A 195 6.68 -3.55 12.44
C GLY A 195 6.22 -2.11 12.66
N LYS A 196 5.41 -1.53 11.75
CA LYS A 196 4.94 -0.14 11.86
C LYS A 196 3.50 -0.09 12.34
N GLY A 197 3.17 0.90 13.17
CA GLY A 197 1.79 1.20 13.52
C GLY A 197 1.15 2.19 12.55
N ILE A 198 1.67 3.42 12.54
CA ILE A 198 1.27 4.50 11.64
C ILE A 198 2.51 5.25 11.14
N ALA A 199 2.46 5.76 9.91
CA ALA A 199 3.52 6.57 9.33
C ALA A 199 2.97 7.69 8.44
N PRO A 200 3.60 8.88 8.41
CA PRO A 200 3.16 9.99 7.56
C PRO A 200 3.48 9.79 6.07
N ASN A 201 4.32 8.81 5.75
CA ASN A 201 4.63 8.42 4.39
C ASN A 201 4.64 6.90 4.30
N PHE A 202 4.23 6.38 3.13
CA PHE A 202 4.34 4.96 2.87
C PHE A 202 5.83 4.60 2.82
N PRO A 203 6.29 3.58 3.56
CA PRO A 203 7.70 3.19 3.55
C PRO A 203 8.15 2.86 2.12
N GLY A 204 9.10 3.64 1.62
CA GLY A 204 9.65 3.46 0.28
C GLY A 204 10.20 2.06 0.09
N TRP A 205 9.85 1.43 -1.03
CA TRP A 205 10.37 0.11 -1.38
C TRP A 205 11.69 0.21 -2.15
N GLU A 206 12.08 1.40 -2.59
CA GLU A 206 13.27 1.65 -3.42
C GLU A 206 14.57 1.24 -2.71
N SER A 207 14.65 1.40 -1.39
CA SER A 207 15.78 0.92 -0.58
C SER A 207 15.81 -0.60 -0.43
N TYR A 208 14.73 -1.29 -0.81
CA TYR A 208 14.56 -2.74 -0.77
C TYR A 208 14.60 -3.35 -2.18
N ALA A 209 15.09 -2.62 -3.19
CA ALA A 209 15.33 -3.16 -4.51
C ALA A 209 16.39 -4.29 -4.48
N PRO A 210 16.07 -5.49 -4.97
CA PRO A 210 16.96 -6.64 -4.89
C PRO A 210 18.09 -6.55 -5.91
N THR A 211 19.12 -7.36 -5.69
CA THR A 211 20.10 -7.72 -6.73
C THR A 211 19.78 -9.12 -7.25
N LEU A 212 19.72 -9.27 -8.57
CA LEU A 212 19.47 -10.55 -9.25
C LEU A 212 20.74 -11.08 -9.89
N ILE A 213 20.80 -12.40 -10.11
CA ILE A 213 21.87 -13.04 -10.86
C ILE A 213 21.42 -13.27 -12.30
N ILE A 214 22.12 -12.66 -13.26
CA ILE A 214 21.90 -12.79 -14.69
C ILE A 214 23.18 -13.33 -15.30
N GLU A 215 23.15 -14.57 -15.80
CA GLU A 215 24.31 -15.23 -16.41
C GLU A 215 25.59 -15.17 -15.54
N GLY A 216 25.43 -15.31 -14.22
CA GLY A 216 26.53 -15.24 -13.24
C GLY A 216 26.92 -13.83 -12.80
N VAL A 217 26.32 -12.79 -13.37
CA VAL A 217 26.55 -11.38 -13.00
C VAL A 217 25.47 -10.88 -12.05
N SER A 218 25.88 -10.18 -10.98
CA SER A 218 24.96 -9.53 -10.04
C SER A 218 24.50 -8.16 -10.55
N VAL A 219 23.20 -7.99 -10.74
CA VAL A 219 22.60 -6.76 -11.27
C VAL A 219 21.51 -6.26 -10.33
N LYS A 220 21.61 -5.01 -9.87
CA LYS A 220 20.57 -4.39 -9.05
C LYS A 220 19.37 -4.03 -9.92
N VAL A 221 18.16 -4.40 -9.47
CA VAL A 221 16.93 -4.09 -10.20
C VAL A 221 16.66 -2.58 -10.10
N ALA A 222 16.52 -1.94 -11.27
CA ALA A 222 16.09 -0.55 -11.35
C ALA A 222 14.58 -0.42 -11.12
N ASP A 223 14.13 0.75 -10.68
CA ASP A 223 12.71 1.03 -10.48
C ASP A 223 11.90 0.97 -11.80
N PRO A 224 10.58 0.71 -11.76
CA PRO A 224 9.75 0.66 -12.96
C PRO A 224 9.86 1.88 -13.89
N ARG A 225 10.03 3.09 -13.36
CA ARG A 225 10.06 4.31 -14.19
C ARG A 225 11.37 4.40 -14.96
N THR A 226 12.49 4.09 -14.31
CA THR A 226 13.80 4.01 -14.99
C THR A 226 13.80 2.93 -16.08
N ARG A 227 13.18 1.77 -15.83
CA ARG A 227 13.07 0.69 -16.82
C ARG A 227 12.19 1.03 -18.01
N GLU A 228 11.17 1.86 -17.84
CA GLU A 228 10.25 2.22 -18.92
C GLU A 228 10.94 2.90 -20.11
N ILE A 229 12.02 3.65 -19.84
CA ILE A 229 12.75 4.39 -20.85
C ILE A 229 14.12 3.77 -21.20
N CYS A 230 14.44 2.59 -20.67
CA CYS A 230 15.80 2.04 -20.78
C CYS A 230 16.22 1.69 -22.22
N LEU A 231 15.24 1.44 -23.10
CA LEU A 231 15.46 1.21 -24.53
C LEU A 231 15.01 2.41 -25.40
N LYS A 232 14.74 3.57 -24.79
CA LYS A 232 14.33 4.75 -25.54
C LYS A 232 15.44 5.16 -26.51
N GLY A 233 15.11 5.25 -27.79
CA GLY A 233 16.04 5.62 -28.86
C GLY A 233 16.74 4.44 -29.54
N TYR A 234 16.55 3.23 -29.04
CA TYR A 234 17.03 2.01 -29.69
C TYR A 234 15.96 1.42 -30.61
N THR A 235 16.41 0.86 -31.74
CA THR A 235 15.56 0.00 -32.58
C THR A 235 15.99 -1.44 -32.41
N CYS A 236 15.07 -2.31 -32.01
CA CYS A 236 15.36 -3.72 -31.76
C CYS A 236 14.83 -4.60 -32.88
N LEU A 237 15.69 -5.47 -33.42
CA LEU A 237 15.27 -6.54 -34.33
C LEU A 237 15.01 -7.82 -33.53
N LEU A 238 13.75 -8.24 -33.46
CA LEU A 238 13.34 -9.53 -32.93
C LEU A 238 13.29 -10.56 -34.07
N LYS A 239 14.16 -11.56 -34.00
CA LYS A 239 14.13 -12.68 -34.95
C LYS A 239 13.14 -13.73 -34.42
N SER A 240 12.09 -14.01 -35.19
CA SER A 240 11.12 -15.07 -34.84
C SER A 240 11.85 -16.40 -34.59
N ALA A 241 11.74 -16.92 -33.37
CA ALA A 241 12.15 -18.28 -33.04
C ALA A 241 11.09 -19.26 -33.58
N GLN A 242 11.51 -20.23 -34.39
CA GLN A 242 10.61 -21.34 -34.75
C GLN A 242 10.32 -22.17 -33.49
N MET A 243 9.04 -22.30 -33.14
CA MET A 243 8.54 -23.14 -32.05
C MET A 243 8.98 -24.60 -32.24
N LYS A 244 10.09 -25.01 -31.61
CA LYS A 244 10.34 -26.41 -31.25
C LYS A 244 10.99 -26.48 -29.87
N GLY A 245 10.13 -26.63 -28.86
CA GLY A 245 10.40 -27.35 -27.61
C GLY A 245 11.72 -27.08 -26.92
N LYS A 246 11.83 -25.92 -26.26
CA LYS A 246 12.59 -25.58 -25.04
C LYS A 246 12.93 -24.10 -25.13
N GLY A 247 12.53 -23.32 -24.12
CA GLY A 247 12.66 -21.86 -24.08
C GLY A 247 14.06 -21.41 -24.49
N VAL A 248 14.12 -20.56 -25.51
CA VAL A 248 15.32 -19.87 -25.96
C VAL A 248 15.03 -18.38 -25.83
N LEU A 249 15.94 -17.66 -25.18
CA LEU A 249 15.94 -16.20 -25.15
C LEU A 249 16.04 -15.68 -26.60
N ASP A 250 15.10 -14.84 -27.01
CA ASP A 250 15.25 -14.05 -28.22
C ASP A 250 16.47 -13.12 -28.06
N ARG A 251 17.39 -13.17 -29.02
CA ARG A 251 18.52 -12.22 -29.06
C ARG A 251 17.98 -10.85 -29.49
N LEU A 252 17.89 -9.93 -28.54
CA LEU A 252 17.62 -8.53 -28.81
C LEU A 252 18.89 -7.88 -29.37
N ILE A 253 18.89 -7.56 -30.66
CA ILE A 253 19.93 -6.70 -31.26
C ILE A 253 19.37 -5.29 -31.26
N CYS A 254 19.95 -4.42 -30.44
CA CYS A 254 19.63 -2.99 -30.40
C CYS A 254 20.60 -2.24 -31.33
N HIS A 255 20.07 -1.48 -32.28
CA HIS A 255 20.83 -0.52 -33.11
C HIS A 255 20.68 0.90 -32.60
#